data_AF-A0A672TSZ9-F1
#
_entry.id   AF-A0A672TSZ9-F1
#
_cell.length_a   1.000
_cell.length_b   1.000
_cell.length_c   1.000
_cell.angle_alpha   90.00
_cell.angle_beta   90.00
_cell.angle_gamma   90.00
#
_symmetry.space_group_name_H-M   'P 1'
#
loop_
_entity.id
_entity.type
_entity.pdbx_description
1 polymer ?
#
loop_
_entity_poly.entity_id
_entity_poly.type
_entity_poly.pdbx_seq_one_letter_code
_entity_poly.pdbx_strand_id
1 'polypeptide(L)'
;MRSEPLAQAASLLEEATDLLVLHRDFAAAVERCEAGCDSLGPATGPESSAEVKCSLCVVGIQALAEMNRWREVLSWVLQYYHVPEHLPPKVLELCILLYSKVRDPQVMLEVGSSWLRDQTNKSLPEYGSLLELYLLHVLLPLGRFEGAEELVRGCDVFDSQQQLAFLGTICESRCQWTQQEEMHLAAEEQQDAATETVLGALSQKLLTMLTLLRRALRSMSSHFHLFPYKKMLLATFLLYLVVVRLDPASPTSLPFIYKLVQLFRQAWAAVFSPIHRPPIQD
;
A
#
# COMPACT_ATOMS: atom_id res chain seq x y z
N MET A 1 17.08 -29.27 28.63
CA MET A 1 16.62 -27.86 28.77
C MET A 1 16.55 -27.07 27.46
N ARG A 2 17.04 -27.55 26.29
CA ARG A 2 16.88 -26.83 25.00
C ARG A 2 15.54 -27.06 24.26
N SER A 3 14.62 -27.84 24.82
CA SER A 3 13.35 -28.24 24.18
C SER A 3 12.17 -27.32 24.47
N GLU A 4 12.23 -26.50 25.53
CA GLU A 4 11.12 -25.64 25.96
C GLU A 4 10.79 -24.52 24.96
N PRO A 5 11.77 -23.78 24.39
CA PRO A 5 11.46 -22.69 23.45
C PRO A 5 10.85 -23.21 22.14
N LEU A 6 11.31 -24.36 21.66
CA LEU A 6 10.79 -24.98 20.44
C LEU A 6 9.35 -25.49 20.63
N ALA A 7 9.07 -26.14 21.76
CA ALA A 7 7.73 -26.61 22.09
C ALA A 7 6.75 -25.45 22.25
N GLN A 8 7.20 -24.36 22.88
CA GLN A 8 6.41 -23.13 23.00
C GLN A 8 6.10 -22.51 21.64
N ALA A 9 7.10 -22.37 20.76
CA ALA A 9 6.90 -21.83 19.43
C ALA A 9 5.95 -22.69 18.57
N ALA A 10 6.05 -24.01 18.68
CA ALA A 10 5.14 -24.93 18.00
C ALA A 10 3.69 -24.78 18.50
N SER A 11 3.47 -24.67 19.81
CA SER A 11 2.14 -24.37 20.36
C SER A 11 1.59 -23.04 19.85
N LEU A 12 2.43 -22.00 19.80
CA LEU A 12 2.03 -20.69 19.27
C LEU A 12 1.70 -20.73 17.78
N LEU A 13 2.41 -21.57 17.00
CA LEU A 13 2.11 -21.79 15.60
C LEU A 13 0.75 -22.46 15.39
N GLU A 14 0.42 -23.48 16.19
CA GLU A 14 -0.89 -24.13 16.17
C GLU A 14 -2.00 -23.11 16.48
N GLU A 15 -1.84 -22.34 17.55
CA GLU A 15 -2.78 -21.27 17.92
C GLU A 15 -2.92 -20.19 16.83
N ALA A 16 -1.81 -19.75 16.23
CA ALA A 16 -1.82 -18.77 15.15
C ALA A 16 -2.57 -19.30 13.91
N THR A 17 -2.40 -20.60 13.60
CA THR A 17 -3.09 -21.25 12.49
C THR A 17 -4.59 -21.34 12.73
N ASP A 18 -5.01 -21.69 13.95
CA ASP A 18 -6.42 -21.70 14.33
C ASP A 18 -7.06 -20.31 14.29
N LEU A 19 -6.31 -19.28 14.71
CA LEU A 19 -6.77 -17.88 14.63
C LEU A 19 -6.92 -17.43 13.18
N LEU A 20 -5.96 -17.79 12.30
CA LEU A 20 -5.99 -17.47 10.88
C LEU A 20 -7.16 -18.16 10.16
N VAL A 21 -7.31 -19.48 10.34
CA VAL A 21 -8.21 -20.31 9.53
C VAL A 21 -9.63 -20.37 10.10
N LEU A 22 -9.77 -20.64 11.40
CA LEU A 22 -11.07 -20.90 12.02
C LEU A 22 -11.73 -19.60 12.49
N HIS A 23 -10.98 -18.76 13.18
CA HIS A 23 -11.52 -17.55 13.82
C HIS A 23 -11.48 -16.32 12.92
N ARG A 24 -10.60 -16.34 11.90
CA ARG A 24 -10.30 -15.18 11.04
C ARG A 24 -9.87 -13.95 11.84
N ASP A 25 -9.23 -14.18 12.98
CA ASP A 25 -8.63 -13.14 13.81
C ASP A 25 -7.17 -12.97 13.37
N PHE A 26 -6.99 -12.24 12.27
CA PHE A 26 -5.70 -12.05 11.64
C PHE A 26 -4.74 -11.23 12.51
N ALA A 27 -5.25 -10.29 13.30
CA ALA A 27 -4.42 -9.49 14.20
C ALA A 27 -3.84 -10.37 15.30
N ALA A 28 -4.67 -11.17 15.97
CA ALA A 28 -4.21 -12.10 16.98
C ALA A 28 -3.28 -13.18 16.38
N ALA A 29 -3.55 -13.66 15.16
CA ALA A 29 -2.67 -14.60 14.48
C ALA A 29 -1.26 -14.04 14.28
N VAL A 30 -1.13 -12.76 13.86
CA VAL A 30 0.18 -12.09 13.75
C VAL A 30 0.85 -11.98 15.11
N GLU A 31 0.14 -11.55 16.16
CA GLU A 31 0.71 -11.44 17.52
C GLU A 31 1.28 -12.79 18.01
N ARG A 32 0.60 -13.90 17.72
CA ARG A 32 1.10 -15.24 18.05
C ARG A 32 2.30 -15.65 17.22
N CYS A 33 2.32 -15.28 15.94
CA CYS A 33 3.48 -15.51 15.07
C CYS A 33 4.72 -14.75 15.59
N GLU A 34 4.56 -13.49 15.99
CA GLU A 34 5.63 -12.66 16.56
C GLU A 34 6.16 -13.26 17.85
N ALA A 35 5.29 -13.61 18.79
CA ALA A 35 5.67 -14.25 20.04
C ALA A 35 6.42 -15.58 19.81
N GLY A 36 5.99 -16.37 18.83
CA GLY A 36 6.65 -17.63 18.46
C GLY A 36 8.04 -17.39 17.88
N CYS A 37 8.18 -16.44 16.95
CA CYS A 37 9.46 -16.07 16.35
C CYS A 37 10.45 -15.55 17.41
N ASP A 38 9.98 -14.71 18.34
CA ASP A 38 10.80 -14.16 19.42
C ASP A 38 11.30 -15.24 20.38
N SER A 39 10.50 -16.29 20.65
CA SER A 39 10.92 -17.40 21.50
C SER A 39 12.04 -18.27 20.90
N LEU A 40 12.14 -18.33 19.57
CA LEU A 40 13.13 -19.16 18.87
C LEU A 40 14.51 -18.48 18.74
N GLY A 41 14.58 -17.17 18.91
CA GLY A 41 15.81 -16.40 18.82
C GLY A 41 16.37 -16.27 17.37
N PRO A 42 17.66 -15.95 17.21
CA PRO A 42 18.26 -15.69 15.90
C PRO A 42 18.32 -16.94 15.02
N ALA A 43 18.39 -16.73 13.70
CA ALA A 43 18.17 -17.73 12.65
C ALA A 43 19.16 -18.93 12.63
N THR A 44 20.23 -18.93 13.42
CA THR A 44 21.23 -20.02 13.49
C THR A 44 20.83 -21.16 14.44
N GLY A 45 19.53 -21.43 14.56
CA GLY A 45 18.99 -22.50 15.39
C GLY A 45 19.13 -23.90 14.76
N PRO A 46 18.78 -24.97 15.50
CA PRO A 46 18.62 -26.30 14.93
C PRO A 46 17.60 -26.30 13.78
N GLU A 47 17.70 -27.24 12.83
CA GLU A 47 16.83 -27.31 11.64
C GLU A 47 15.33 -27.26 11.98
N SER A 48 14.92 -27.93 13.07
CA SER A 48 13.53 -27.90 13.55
C SER A 48 13.06 -26.51 14.00
N SER A 49 13.95 -25.69 14.57
CA SER A 49 13.64 -24.31 14.91
C SER A 49 13.47 -23.45 13.65
N ALA A 50 14.32 -23.67 12.65
CA ALA A 50 14.21 -22.96 11.38
C ALA A 50 12.91 -23.30 10.64
N GLU A 51 12.45 -24.54 10.69
CA GLU A 51 11.18 -24.99 10.10
C GLU A 51 9.96 -24.38 10.79
N VAL A 52 9.92 -24.38 12.13
CA VAL A 52 8.83 -23.75 12.90
C VAL A 52 8.80 -22.24 12.64
N LYS A 53 9.98 -21.58 12.63
CA LYS A 53 10.09 -20.16 12.30
C LYS A 53 9.62 -19.83 10.89
N CYS A 54 9.96 -20.67 9.92
CA CYS A 54 9.48 -20.56 8.54
C CYS A 54 7.94 -20.62 8.51
N SER A 55 7.35 -21.60 9.21
CA SER A 55 5.90 -21.79 9.27
C SER A 55 5.18 -20.61 9.96
N LEU A 56 5.74 -20.09 11.05
CA LEU A 56 5.24 -18.86 11.70
C LEU A 56 5.26 -17.67 10.74
N CYS A 57 6.33 -17.52 9.96
CA CYS A 57 6.41 -16.46 8.96
C CYS A 57 5.38 -16.64 7.84
N VAL A 58 5.13 -17.86 7.37
CA VAL A 58 4.09 -18.15 6.37
C VAL A 58 2.71 -17.71 6.86
N VAL A 59 2.33 -18.12 8.08
CA VAL A 59 1.04 -17.74 8.70
C VAL A 59 0.96 -16.23 8.91
N GLY A 60 2.03 -15.61 9.41
CA GLY A 60 2.09 -14.16 9.62
C GLY A 60 1.97 -13.35 8.33
N ILE A 61 2.64 -13.76 7.24
CA ILE A 61 2.51 -13.14 5.90
C ILE A 61 1.06 -13.21 5.43
N GLN A 62 0.43 -14.37 5.54
CA GLN A 62 -0.97 -14.56 5.14
C GLN A 62 -1.90 -13.66 5.96
N ALA A 63 -1.76 -13.61 7.28
CA ALA A 63 -2.56 -12.75 8.14
C ALA A 63 -2.36 -11.25 7.82
N LEU A 64 -1.13 -10.81 7.59
CA LEU A 64 -0.83 -9.43 7.16
C LEU A 64 -1.45 -9.11 5.80
N ALA A 65 -1.42 -10.05 4.85
CA ALA A 65 -2.06 -9.90 3.55
C ALA A 65 -3.59 -9.76 3.68
N GLU A 66 -4.24 -10.59 4.49
CA GLU A 66 -5.69 -10.52 4.76
C GLU A 66 -6.10 -9.20 5.44
N MET A 67 -5.23 -8.62 6.26
CA MET A 67 -5.43 -7.29 6.85
C MET A 67 -5.11 -6.12 5.89
N ASN A 68 -4.77 -6.40 4.62
CA ASN A 68 -4.30 -5.40 3.65
C ASN A 68 -3.06 -4.62 4.12
N ARG A 69 -2.26 -5.22 5.02
CA ARG A 69 -0.99 -4.69 5.56
C ARG A 69 0.21 -5.23 4.77
N TRP A 70 0.01 -5.55 3.49
CA TRP A 70 1.03 -6.15 2.63
C TRP A 70 2.31 -5.32 2.51
N ARG A 71 2.24 -3.99 2.65
CA ARG A 71 3.41 -3.10 2.61
C ARG A 71 4.42 -3.39 3.72
N GLU A 72 3.94 -3.90 4.85
CA GLU A 72 4.75 -4.16 6.04
C GLU A 72 5.41 -5.54 5.99
N VAL A 73 4.94 -6.43 5.13
CA VAL A 73 5.35 -7.84 5.09
C VAL A 73 6.86 -7.99 4.95
N LEU A 74 7.48 -7.31 3.99
CA LEU A 74 8.91 -7.48 3.76
C LEU A 74 9.74 -7.02 4.97
N SER A 75 9.43 -5.84 5.53
CA SER A 75 10.11 -5.35 6.73
C SER A 75 9.87 -6.26 7.95
N TRP A 76 8.66 -6.79 8.07
CA TRP A 76 8.27 -7.69 9.15
C TRP A 76 8.99 -9.04 9.07
N VAL A 77 9.16 -9.62 7.88
CA VAL A 77 9.94 -10.85 7.72
C VAL A 77 11.43 -10.60 7.96
N LEU A 78 11.97 -9.51 7.41
CA LEU A 78 13.39 -9.19 7.49
C LEU A 78 13.85 -8.87 8.92
N GLN A 79 12.96 -8.48 9.83
CA GLN A 79 13.34 -8.34 11.24
C GLN A 79 13.84 -9.67 11.85
N TYR A 80 13.39 -10.81 11.31
CA TYR A 80 13.71 -12.14 11.83
C TYR A 80 14.89 -12.82 11.12
N TYR A 81 15.07 -12.54 9.83
CA TYR A 81 16.12 -13.12 8.97
C TYR A 81 17.28 -12.16 8.67
N HIS A 82 17.08 -10.87 8.97
CA HIS A 82 18.02 -9.76 8.87
C HIS A 82 18.37 -9.35 7.44
N VAL A 83 18.79 -10.31 6.62
CA VAL A 83 19.19 -10.08 5.23
C VAL A 83 18.39 -10.97 4.28
N PRO A 84 18.11 -10.51 3.03
CA PRO A 84 17.34 -11.26 2.06
C PRO A 84 17.90 -12.67 1.77
N GLU A 85 19.21 -12.83 1.75
CA GLU A 85 19.90 -14.09 1.43
C GLU A 85 19.54 -15.22 2.39
N HIS A 86 19.15 -14.89 3.63
CA HIS A 86 18.74 -15.85 4.65
C HIS A 86 17.25 -16.19 4.64
N LEU A 87 16.46 -15.61 3.73
CA LEU A 87 15.04 -15.94 3.62
C LEU A 87 14.88 -17.40 3.19
N PRO A 88 14.05 -18.19 3.89
CA PRO A 88 13.69 -19.52 3.44
C PRO A 88 13.02 -19.46 2.07
N PRO A 89 13.24 -20.44 1.18
CA PRO A 89 12.64 -20.47 -0.15
C PRO A 89 11.14 -20.20 -0.14
N LYS A 90 10.41 -20.82 0.80
CA LYS A 90 8.95 -20.68 0.89
C LYS A 90 8.49 -19.28 1.27
N VAL A 91 9.25 -18.60 2.12
CA VAL A 91 8.96 -17.23 2.55
C VAL A 91 9.19 -16.26 1.38
N LEU A 92 10.30 -16.43 0.64
CA LEU A 92 10.57 -15.64 -0.55
C LEU A 92 9.50 -15.83 -1.64
N GLU A 93 9.11 -17.08 -1.90
CA GLU A 93 8.03 -17.43 -2.84
C GLU A 93 6.75 -16.66 -2.53
N LEU A 94 6.29 -16.69 -1.27
CA LEU A 94 5.08 -16.00 -0.84
C LEU A 94 5.19 -14.49 -0.96
N CYS A 95 6.35 -13.90 -0.63
CA CYS A 95 6.59 -12.48 -0.82
C CYS A 95 6.49 -12.09 -2.31
N ILE A 96 7.14 -12.83 -3.22
CA ILE A 96 7.05 -12.57 -4.66
C ILE A 96 5.61 -12.64 -5.15
N LEU A 97 4.87 -13.70 -4.76
CA LEU A 97 3.48 -13.87 -5.15
C LEU A 97 2.58 -12.77 -4.60
N LEU A 98 2.77 -12.35 -3.35
CA LEU A 98 2.00 -11.27 -2.74
C LEU A 98 2.23 -9.93 -3.47
N TYR A 99 3.48 -9.53 -3.66
CA TYR A 99 3.82 -8.25 -4.30
C TYR A 99 3.42 -8.22 -5.79
N SER A 100 3.51 -9.37 -6.47
CA SER A 100 2.94 -9.56 -7.81
C SER A 100 1.41 -9.39 -7.80
N LYS A 101 0.71 -9.99 -6.84
CA LYS A 101 -0.76 -9.93 -6.71
C LYS A 101 -1.28 -8.52 -6.48
N VAL A 102 -0.59 -7.72 -5.65
CA VAL A 102 -0.93 -6.32 -5.39
C VAL A 102 -0.40 -5.35 -6.46
N ARG A 103 0.19 -5.88 -7.54
CA ARG A 103 0.77 -5.12 -8.66
C ARG A 103 1.87 -4.15 -8.27
N ASP A 104 2.67 -4.53 -7.27
CA ASP A 104 3.86 -3.79 -6.86
C ASP A 104 5.10 -4.71 -6.80
N PRO A 105 5.45 -5.40 -7.91
CA PRO A 105 6.59 -6.32 -7.94
C PRO A 105 7.94 -5.63 -7.78
N GLN A 106 8.01 -4.30 -7.97
CA GLN A 106 9.23 -3.50 -7.83
C GLN A 106 9.88 -3.67 -6.44
N VAL A 107 9.07 -3.85 -5.40
CA VAL A 107 9.54 -4.07 -4.02
C VAL A 107 10.44 -5.32 -3.91
N MET A 108 10.22 -6.32 -4.76
CA MET A 108 10.94 -7.59 -4.72
C MET A 108 12.21 -7.62 -5.58
N LEU A 109 12.50 -6.57 -6.35
CA LEU A 109 13.64 -6.53 -7.27
C LEU A 109 14.98 -6.75 -6.55
N GLU A 110 15.29 -5.93 -5.54
CA GLU A 110 16.57 -6.07 -4.83
C GLU A 110 16.61 -7.35 -3.99
N VAL A 111 15.52 -7.69 -3.30
CA VAL A 111 15.40 -8.87 -2.44
C VAL A 111 15.62 -10.16 -3.22
N GLY A 112 14.92 -10.35 -4.34
CA GLY A 112 15.07 -11.54 -5.18
C GLY A 112 16.45 -11.61 -5.84
N SER A 113 17.00 -10.48 -6.29
CA SER A 113 18.33 -10.45 -6.91
C SER A 113 19.45 -10.80 -5.93
N SER A 114 19.36 -10.33 -4.68
CA SER A 114 20.31 -10.66 -3.61
C SER A 114 20.23 -12.14 -3.25
N TRP A 115 19.01 -12.67 -3.06
CA TRP A 115 18.80 -14.09 -2.75
C TRP A 115 19.36 -15.02 -3.85
N LEU A 116 19.12 -14.70 -5.13
CA LEU A 116 19.58 -15.51 -6.28
C LEU A 116 21.09 -15.45 -6.51
N ARG A 117 21.76 -14.37 -6.08
CA ARG A 117 23.22 -14.24 -6.21
C ARG A 117 23.99 -15.01 -5.14
N ASP A 118 23.35 -15.29 -4.01
CA ASP A 118 23.99 -16.00 -2.91
C ASP A 118 24.29 -17.47 -3.28
N GLN A 119 25.53 -17.90 -3.02
CA GLN A 119 26.00 -19.22 -3.43
C GLN A 119 25.39 -20.35 -2.60
N THR A 120 24.99 -20.09 -1.35
CA THR A 120 24.33 -21.10 -0.51
C THR A 120 22.95 -21.44 -1.08
N ASN A 121 22.24 -20.43 -1.59
CA ASN A 121 20.91 -20.60 -2.17
C ASN A 121 20.92 -21.33 -3.52
N LYS A 122 21.97 -21.20 -4.32
CA LYS A 122 22.09 -21.94 -5.60
C LYS A 122 22.11 -23.45 -5.45
N SER A 123 22.54 -23.94 -4.28
CA SER A 123 22.57 -25.37 -3.99
C SER A 123 21.20 -25.95 -3.58
N LEU A 124 20.20 -25.08 -3.35
CA LEU A 124 18.88 -25.50 -2.91
C LEU A 124 18.06 -26.09 -4.06
N PRO A 125 17.27 -27.14 -3.80
CA PRO A 125 16.42 -27.75 -4.83
C PRO A 125 15.33 -26.79 -5.35
N GLU A 126 14.90 -25.81 -4.54
CA GLU A 126 13.91 -24.78 -4.92
C GLU A 126 14.51 -23.63 -5.74
N TYR A 127 15.83 -23.57 -5.94
CA TYR A 127 16.47 -22.45 -6.62
C TYR A 127 15.92 -22.24 -8.03
N GLY A 128 15.78 -23.32 -8.81
CA GLY A 128 15.30 -23.24 -10.20
C GLY A 128 13.87 -22.70 -10.30
N SER A 129 12.97 -23.15 -9.42
CA SER A 129 11.58 -22.69 -9.39
C SER A 129 11.45 -21.25 -8.89
N LEU A 130 12.26 -20.84 -7.90
CA LEU A 130 12.29 -19.45 -7.44
C LEU A 130 12.88 -18.50 -8.49
N LEU A 131 13.89 -18.95 -9.23
CA LEU A 131 14.44 -18.20 -10.34
C LEU A 131 13.38 -17.97 -11.43
N GLU A 132 12.66 -19.01 -11.82
CA GLU A 132 11.52 -18.90 -12.74
C GLU A 132 10.45 -17.94 -12.21
N LEU A 133 10.05 -18.10 -10.95
CA LEU A 133 9.06 -17.23 -10.31
C LEU A 133 9.49 -15.76 -10.33
N TYR A 134 10.76 -15.48 -10.02
CA TYR A 134 11.33 -14.14 -10.02
C TYR A 134 11.38 -13.53 -11.44
N LEU A 135 11.74 -14.33 -12.46
CA LEU A 135 11.70 -13.91 -13.85
C LEU A 135 10.27 -13.49 -14.25
N LEU A 136 9.30 -14.37 -14.04
CA LEU A 136 7.92 -14.19 -14.50
C LEU A 136 7.15 -13.11 -13.75
N HIS A 137 7.39 -12.95 -12.45
CA HIS A 137 6.59 -12.07 -11.60
C HIS A 137 7.30 -10.79 -11.18
N VAL A 138 8.62 -10.68 -11.39
CA VAL A 138 9.37 -9.47 -11.05
C VAL A 138 10.04 -8.88 -12.28
N LEU A 139 10.96 -9.59 -12.94
CA LEU A 139 11.75 -8.98 -14.00
C LEU A 139 10.94 -8.65 -15.26
N LEU A 140 10.13 -9.59 -15.76
CA LEU A 140 9.35 -9.37 -16.98
C LEU A 140 8.27 -8.29 -16.82
N PRO A 141 7.46 -8.27 -15.74
CA PRO A 141 6.47 -7.21 -15.53
C PRO A 141 7.08 -5.82 -15.28
N LEU A 142 8.36 -5.74 -14.95
CA LEU A 142 9.10 -4.48 -14.78
C LEU A 142 9.89 -4.08 -16.04
N GLY A 143 9.76 -4.84 -17.14
CA GLY A 143 10.50 -4.59 -18.38
C GLY A 143 12.02 -4.80 -18.27
N ARG A 144 12.50 -5.53 -17.26
CA ARG A 144 13.93 -5.76 -16.99
C ARG A 144 14.48 -6.91 -17.85
N PHE A 145 14.28 -6.82 -19.16
CA PHE A 145 14.55 -7.93 -20.07
C PHE A 145 16.03 -8.27 -20.21
N GLU A 146 16.93 -7.27 -20.25
CA GLU A 146 18.38 -7.53 -20.33
C GLU A 146 18.86 -8.33 -19.12
N GLY A 147 18.50 -7.86 -17.91
CA GLY A 147 18.82 -8.57 -16.67
C GLY A 147 18.19 -9.96 -16.60
N ALA A 148 16.98 -10.15 -17.15
CA ALA A 148 16.35 -11.47 -17.25
C ALA A 148 17.15 -12.42 -18.15
N GLU A 149 17.61 -11.95 -19.32
CA GLU A 149 18.42 -12.77 -20.22
C GLU A 149 19.79 -13.13 -19.63
N GLU A 150 20.46 -12.16 -18.99
CA GLU A 150 21.74 -12.40 -18.31
C GLU A 150 21.60 -13.46 -17.21
N LEU A 151 20.53 -13.36 -16.43
CA LEU A 151 20.26 -14.29 -15.33
C LEU A 151 20.00 -15.71 -15.85
N VAL A 152 19.26 -15.88 -16.94
CA VAL A 152 19.01 -17.19 -17.56
C VAL A 152 20.29 -17.78 -18.16
N ARG A 153 21.08 -16.98 -18.89
CA ARG A 153 22.33 -17.45 -19.51
C ARG A 153 23.40 -17.80 -18.48
N GLY A 154 23.43 -17.08 -17.36
CA GLY A 154 24.35 -17.33 -16.25
C GLY A 154 23.92 -18.45 -15.30
N CYS A 155 22.74 -19.04 -15.49
CA CYS A 155 22.22 -20.11 -14.63
C CYS A 155 22.73 -21.47 -15.11
N ASP A 156 23.52 -22.13 -14.27
CA ASP A 156 24.04 -23.48 -14.45
C ASP A 156 23.05 -24.59 -14.06
N VAL A 157 21.99 -24.24 -13.33
CA VAL A 157 20.94 -25.17 -12.88
C VAL A 157 20.01 -25.60 -14.02
N PHE A 158 19.83 -24.75 -15.03
CA PHE A 158 18.95 -25.04 -16.17
C PHE A 158 19.69 -25.80 -17.26
N ASP A 159 19.03 -26.81 -17.83
CA ASP A 159 19.51 -27.45 -19.05
C ASP A 159 19.37 -26.51 -20.27
N SER A 160 20.03 -26.86 -21.37
CA SER A 160 20.03 -26.04 -22.59
C SER A 160 18.63 -25.81 -23.16
N GLN A 161 17.72 -26.76 -22.98
CA GLN A 161 16.35 -26.67 -23.48
C GLN A 161 15.51 -25.72 -22.63
N GLN A 162 15.64 -25.79 -21.31
CA GLN A 162 15.03 -24.88 -20.35
C GLN A 162 15.53 -23.44 -20.55
N GLN A 163 16.84 -23.25 -20.71
CA GLN A 163 17.41 -21.94 -21.02
C GLN A 163 16.82 -21.35 -22.30
N LEU A 164 16.72 -22.14 -23.38
CA LEU A 164 16.11 -21.69 -24.64
C LEU A 164 14.62 -21.36 -24.47
N ALA A 165 13.88 -22.16 -23.70
CA ALA A 165 12.46 -21.89 -23.42
C ALA A 165 12.28 -20.54 -22.71
N PHE A 166 13.06 -20.27 -21.65
CA PHE A 166 13.00 -19.00 -20.94
C PHE A 166 13.41 -17.81 -21.80
N LEU A 167 14.46 -17.95 -22.62
CA LEU A 167 14.86 -16.90 -23.56
C LEU A 167 13.74 -16.62 -24.60
N GLY A 168 13.01 -17.64 -25.03
CA GLY A 168 11.79 -17.51 -25.82
C GLY A 168 10.74 -16.68 -25.11
N THR A 169 10.40 -17.03 -23.86
CA THR A 169 9.43 -16.30 -23.04
C THR A 169 9.84 -14.83 -22.81
N ILE A 170 11.13 -14.56 -22.61
CA ILE A 170 11.65 -13.19 -22.46
C ILE A 170 11.46 -12.40 -23.76
N CYS A 171 11.76 -13.00 -24.91
CA CYS A 171 11.56 -12.38 -26.23
C CYS A 171 10.08 -12.07 -26.49
N GLU A 172 9.20 -13.03 -26.24
CA GLU A 172 7.75 -12.85 -26.37
C GLU A 172 7.23 -11.73 -25.47
N SER A 173 7.67 -11.70 -24.21
CA SER A 173 7.28 -10.67 -23.25
C SER A 173 7.77 -9.28 -23.66
N ARG A 174 9.00 -9.17 -24.20
CA ARG A 174 9.53 -7.92 -24.74
C ARG A 174 8.70 -7.42 -25.92
N CYS A 175 8.35 -8.29 -26.86
CA CYS A 175 7.50 -7.95 -28.00
C CYS A 175 6.12 -7.45 -27.54
N GLN A 176 5.49 -8.13 -26.57
CA GLN A 176 4.20 -7.72 -26.01
C GLN A 176 4.28 -6.35 -25.32
N TRP A 177 5.37 -6.09 -24.60
CA TRP A 177 5.61 -4.81 -23.94
C TRP A 177 5.70 -3.66 -24.94
N THR A 178 6.51 -3.81 -25.99
CA THR A 178 6.64 -2.79 -27.04
C THR A 178 5.29 -2.51 -27.72
N GLN A 179 4.50 -3.55 -28.00
CA GLN A 179 3.16 -3.38 -28.58
C GLN A 179 2.21 -2.63 -27.64
N GLN A 180 2.24 -2.91 -26.34
CA GLN A 180 1.43 -2.19 -25.35
C GLN A 180 1.82 -0.71 -25.26
N GLU A 181 3.11 -0.42 -25.29
CA GLU A 181 3.64 0.95 -25.25
C GLU A 181 3.26 1.73 -26.52
N GLU A 182 3.38 1.13 -27.69
CA GLU A 182 2.92 1.71 -28.97
C GLU A 182 1.41 1.99 -28.97
N MET A 183 0.59 1.05 -28.45
CA MET A 183 -0.85 1.26 -28.32
C MET A 183 -1.20 2.39 -27.33
N HIS A 184 -0.45 2.51 -26.23
CA HIS A 184 -0.63 3.57 -25.26
C HIS A 184 -0.30 4.95 -25.85
N LEU A 185 0.82 5.06 -26.57
CA LEU A 185 1.21 6.29 -27.26
C LEU A 185 0.20 6.69 -28.34
N ALA A 186 -0.30 5.73 -29.13
CA ALA A 186 -1.35 6.01 -30.11
C ALA A 186 -2.65 6.51 -29.44
N ALA A 187 -3.05 5.90 -28.32
CA ALA A 187 -4.23 6.31 -27.56
C ALA A 187 -4.08 7.69 -26.92
N GLU A 188 -2.88 8.02 -26.41
CA GLU A 188 -2.54 9.34 -25.89
C GLU A 188 -2.55 10.40 -26.99
N GLU A 189 -1.97 10.15 -28.17
CA GLU A 189 -2.02 11.08 -29.31
C GLU A 189 -3.46 11.35 -29.78
N GLN A 190 -4.33 10.34 -29.80
CA GLN A 190 -5.75 10.52 -30.14
C GLN A 190 -6.55 11.19 -29.03
N GLN A 191 -6.20 10.98 -27.76
CA GLN A 191 -6.79 11.73 -26.65
C GLN A 191 -6.32 13.17 -26.65
N ASP A 192 -5.06 13.48 -26.96
CA ASP A 192 -4.54 14.84 -27.02
C ASP A 192 -5.15 15.63 -28.17
N ALA A 193 -5.31 15.03 -29.36
CA ALA A 193 -6.06 15.67 -30.44
C ALA A 193 -7.54 15.94 -30.07
N ALA A 194 -8.16 15.04 -29.30
CA ALA A 194 -9.53 15.23 -28.82
C ALA A 194 -9.62 16.24 -27.66
N THR A 195 -8.64 16.30 -26.75
CA THR A 195 -8.61 17.25 -25.64
C THR A 195 -8.25 18.64 -26.13
N GLU A 196 -7.36 18.82 -27.11
CA GLU A 196 -7.08 20.13 -27.71
C GLU A 196 -8.33 20.74 -28.37
N THR A 197 -9.10 19.92 -29.10
CA THR A 197 -10.34 20.36 -29.72
C THR A 197 -11.43 20.69 -28.68
N VAL A 198 -11.52 19.90 -27.60
CA VAL A 198 -12.44 20.14 -26.48
C VAL A 198 -12.02 21.34 -25.61
N LEU A 199 -10.73 21.53 -25.35
CA LEU A 199 -10.16 22.63 -24.57
C LEU A 199 -10.28 23.95 -25.35
N GLY A 200 -10.10 23.91 -26.67
CA GLY A 200 -10.44 25.00 -27.59
C GLY A 200 -11.92 25.39 -27.48
N ALA A 201 -12.83 24.42 -27.53
CA ALA A 201 -14.27 24.66 -27.38
C ALA A 201 -14.68 25.15 -25.97
N LEU A 202 -14.06 24.61 -24.92
CA LEU A 202 -14.30 25.01 -23.52
C LEU A 202 -13.74 26.39 -23.22
N SER A 203 -12.55 26.74 -23.71
CA SER A 203 -11.97 28.08 -23.52
C SER A 203 -12.86 29.17 -24.13
N GLN A 204 -13.44 28.91 -25.30
CA GLN A 204 -14.37 29.83 -25.95
C GLN A 204 -15.71 29.95 -25.20
N LYS A 205 -16.21 28.85 -24.61
CA LYS A 205 -17.38 28.88 -23.70
C LYS A 205 -17.08 29.58 -22.38
N LEU A 206 -15.89 29.42 -21.81
CA LEU A 206 -15.48 30.11 -20.58
C LEU A 206 -15.27 31.60 -20.82
N LEU A 207 -14.73 31.99 -21.98
CA LEU A 207 -14.57 33.40 -22.35
C LEU A 207 -15.94 34.08 -22.52
N THR A 208 -16.89 33.40 -23.16
CA THR A 208 -18.28 33.90 -23.30
C THR A 208 -19.00 33.93 -21.95
N MET A 209 -18.83 32.92 -21.10
CA MET A 209 -19.36 32.95 -19.73
C MET A 209 -18.73 34.04 -18.88
N LEU A 210 -17.41 34.26 -18.94
CA LEU A 210 -16.71 35.32 -18.21
C LEU A 210 -17.13 36.72 -18.66
N THR A 211 -17.37 36.92 -19.94
CA THR A 211 -17.87 38.21 -20.46
C THR A 211 -19.31 38.47 -20.01
N LEU A 212 -20.16 37.44 -19.97
CA LEU A 212 -21.52 37.53 -19.41
C LEU A 212 -21.48 37.77 -17.90
N LEU A 213 -20.63 37.05 -17.15
CA LEU A 213 -20.44 37.24 -15.72
C LEU A 213 -19.90 38.63 -15.41
N ARG A 214 -18.90 39.14 -16.14
CA ARG A 214 -18.41 40.53 -15.97
C ARG A 214 -19.51 41.56 -16.25
N ARG A 215 -20.39 41.30 -17.23
CA ARG A 215 -21.53 42.16 -17.53
C ARG A 215 -22.57 42.14 -16.41
N ALA A 216 -22.88 40.96 -15.89
CA ALA A 216 -23.77 40.79 -14.73
C ALA A 216 -23.17 41.41 -13.47
N LEU A 217 -21.87 41.23 -13.22
CA LEU A 217 -21.17 41.76 -12.06
C LEU A 217 -21.10 43.29 -12.10
N ARG A 218 -20.87 43.90 -13.27
CA ARG A 218 -20.99 45.36 -13.44
C ARG A 218 -22.42 45.84 -13.21
N SER A 219 -23.41 45.07 -13.65
CA SER A 219 -24.83 45.38 -13.41
C SER A 219 -25.26 45.19 -11.97
N MET A 220 -24.65 44.28 -11.21
CA MET A 220 -24.96 44.05 -9.79
C MET A 220 -24.10 44.92 -8.87
N SER A 221 -22.91 45.35 -9.31
CA SER A 221 -22.02 46.28 -8.60
C SER A 221 -22.70 47.62 -8.33
N SER A 222 -23.60 48.08 -9.20
CA SER A 222 -24.44 49.26 -8.95
C SER A 222 -25.47 49.03 -7.83
N HIS A 223 -25.74 47.78 -7.46
CA HIS A 223 -26.65 47.38 -6.37
C HIS A 223 -25.92 46.91 -5.09
N PHE A 224 -24.59 46.68 -5.12
CA PHE A 224 -23.84 46.11 -4.00
C PHE A 224 -23.38 47.10 -2.92
N HIS A 225 -23.60 48.41 -3.08
CA HIS A 225 -23.23 49.40 -2.06
C HIS A 225 -24.03 49.31 -0.73
N LEU A 226 -24.96 48.35 -0.60
CA LEU A 226 -25.83 48.19 0.57
C LEU A 226 -25.80 46.78 1.22
N PHE A 227 -24.93 45.86 0.81
CA PHE A 227 -24.96 44.49 1.36
C PHE A 227 -24.23 44.37 2.72
N PRO A 228 -24.85 43.79 3.77
CA PRO A 228 -24.27 43.80 5.12
C PRO A 228 -23.09 42.83 5.24
N TYR A 229 -21.90 43.42 5.41
CA TYR A 229 -20.57 42.79 5.55
C TYR A 229 -20.52 41.55 6.47
N LYS A 230 -21.40 41.48 7.49
CA LYS A 230 -21.52 40.35 8.42
C LYS A 230 -21.87 39.01 7.75
N LYS A 231 -22.71 39.02 6.70
CA LYS A 231 -23.11 37.78 5.99
C LYS A 231 -22.00 37.24 5.09
N MET A 232 -21.19 38.13 4.54
CA MET A 232 -20.03 37.77 3.71
C MET A 232 -18.93 37.11 4.56
N LEU A 233 -18.63 37.68 5.74
CA LEU A 233 -17.66 37.10 6.68
C LEU A 233 -18.04 35.69 7.13
N LEU A 234 -19.34 35.45 7.38
CA LEU A 234 -19.84 34.12 7.74
C LEU A 234 -19.65 33.10 6.60
N ALA A 235 -19.95 33.50 5.36
CA ALA A 235 -19.76 32.65 4.21
C ALA A 235 -18.27 32.30 3.98
N THR A 236 -17.37 33.27 4.14
CA THR A 236 -15.92 33.06 4.06
C THR A 236 -15.42 32.13 5.18
N PHE A 237 -15.94 32.27 6.40
CA PHE A 237 -15.60 31.40 7.53
C PHE A 237 -16.09 29.96 7.31
N LEU A 238 -17.30 29.77 6.78
CA LEU A 238 -17.82 28.44 6.43
C LEU A 238 -17.00 27.79 5.31
N LEU A 239 -16.60 28.55 4.30
CA LEU A 239 -15.75 28.06 3.21
C LEU A 239 -14.37 27.61 3.73
N TYR A 240 -13.77 28.38 4.65
CA TYR A 240 -12.52 28.02 5.32
C TYR A 240 -12.63 26.70 6.09
N LEU A 241 -13.72 26.51 6.83
CA LEU A 241 -13.97 25.26 7.56
C LEU A 241 -14.11 24.06 6.62
N VAL A 242 -14.72 24.23 5.44
CA VAL A 242 -14.88 23.17 4.44
C VAL A 242 -13.54 22.79 3.79
N VAL A 243 -12.74 23.79 3.39
CA VAL A 243 -11.45 23.57 2.73
C VAL A 243 -10.43 22.92 3.68
N VAL A 244 -10.44 23.29 4.96
CA VAL A 244 -9.53 22.72 5.97
C VAL A 244 -10.00 21.34 6.48
N ARG A 245 -11.22 20.88 6.15
CA ARG A 245 -11.80 19.62 6.68
C ARG A 245 -12.19 18.56 5.67
N LEU A 246 -11.71 18.63 4.44
CA LEU A 246 -11.91 17.56 3.45
C LEU A 246 -10.64 16.78 3.10
N ASP A 247 -9.56 16.90 3.89
CA ASP A 247 -8.39 16.02 3.80
C ASP A 247 -8.50 14.88 4.84
N PRO A 248 -8.75 13.62 4.43
CA PRO A 248 -9.03 12.50 5.34
C PRO A 248 -7.78 11.85 5.95
N ALA A 249 -6.57 12.43 5.77
CA ALA A 249 -5.32 11.77 6.11
C ALA A 249 -4.46 12.42 7.23
N SER A 250 -5.01 13.27 8.12
CA SER A 250 -4.23 13.80 9.26
C SER A 250 -4.85 13.51 10.65
N PRO A 251 -4.18 12.74 11.54
CA PRO A 251 -4.71 12.34 12.85
C PRO A 251 -4.40 13.33 14.00
N THR A 252 -3.92 14.55 13.73
CA THR A 252 -3.37 15.45 14.77
C THR A 252 -4.31 16.56 15.27
N SER A 253 -5.60 16.58 14.94
CA SER A 253 -6.53 17.65 15.39
C SER A 253 -7.67 17.22 16.32
N LEU A 254 -7.79 15.92 16.65
CA LEU A 254 -8.84 15.40 17.55
C LEU A 254 -8.99 16.13 18.90
N PRO A 255 -7.92 16.49 19.65
CA PRO A 255 -8.09 17.16 20.94
C PRO A 255 -8.52 18.64 20.83
N PHE A 256 -8.18 19.32 19.72
CA PHE A 256 -8.58 20.72 19.50
C PHE A 256 -10.06 20.85 19.12
N ILE A 257 -10.58 19.88 18.37
CA ILE A 257 -12.00 19.81 17.97
C ILE A 257 -12.88 19.58 19.18
N TYR A 258 -12.48 18.66 20.07
CA TYR A 258 -13.22 18.40 21.29
C TYR A 258 -13.29 19.65 22.18
N LYS A 259 -12.17 20.40 22.30
CA LYS A 259 -12.14 21.70 22.99
C LYS A 259 -13.04 22.74 22.31
N LEU A 260 -13.06 22.84 20.99
CA LEU A 260 -13.93 23.77 20.27
C LEU A 260 -15.42 23.44 20.43
N VAL A 261 -15.79 22.15 20.33
CA VAL A 261 -17.17 21.70 20.56
C VAL A 261 -17.58 21.93 22.01
N GLN A 262 -16.67 21.74 22.97
CA GLN A 262 -16.91 22.00 24.39
C GLN A 262 -17.11 23.50 24.65
N LEU A 263 -16.27 24.37 24.07
CA LEU A 263 -16.44 25.82 24.15
C LEU A 263 -17.73 26.28 23.48
N PHE A 264 -18.10 25.68 22.35
CA PHE A 264 -19.35 26.00 21.67
C PHE A 264 -20.56 25.54 22.49
N ARG A 265 -20.52 24.36 23.13
CA ARG A 265 -21.55 23.90 24.07
C ARG A 265 -21.65 24.78 25.31
N GLN A 266 -20.53 25.25 25.86
CA GLN A 266 -20.53 26.18 27.00
C GLN A 266 -21.10 27.54 26.63
N ALA A 267 -20.73 28.08 25.46
CA ALA A 267 -21.31 29.33 24.95
C ALA A 267 -22.82 29.17 24.67
N TRP A 268 -23.24 28.02 24.11
CA TRP A 268 -24.65 27.70 23.90
C TRP A 268 -25.43 27.60 25.22
N ALA A 269 -24.86 26.94 26.23
CA ALA A 269 -25.47 26.82 27.56
C ALA A 269 -25.58 28.17 28.28
N ALA A 270 -24.64 29.09 28.04
CA ALA A 270 -24.68 30.44 28.58
C ALA A 270 -25.70 31.35 27.87
N VAL A 271 -25.87 31.20 26.55
CA VAL A 271 -26.82 31.98 25.75
C VAL A 271 -28.27 31.50 25.92
N PHE A 272 -28.48 30.22 26.21
CA PHE A 272 -29.81 29.61 26.40
C PHE A 272 -30.11 29.23 27.85
N SER A 273 -29.34 29.72 28.83
CA SER A 273 -29.68 29.50 30.23
C SER A 273 -30.98 30.24 30.56
N PRO A 274 -32.01 29.55 31.09
CA PRO A 274 -33.27 30.19 31.44
C PRO A 274 -33.03 31.18 32.57
N ILE A 275 -33.36 32.44 32.29
CA ILE A 275 -33.37 33.55 33.25
C ILE A 275 -34.15 33.10 34.49
N HIS A 276 -33.47 33.02 35.63
CA HIS A 276 -34.10 32.86 36.96
C HIS A 276 -35.18 33.93 37.13
N ARG A 277 -36.44 33.51 37.31
CA ARG A 277 -37.52 34.40 37.75
C ARG A 277 -37.29 34.76 39.22
N PRO A 278 -37.32 36.04 39.61
CA PRO A 278 -37.27 36.42 41.02
C PRO A 278 -38.60 36.03 41.73
N PRO A 279 -38.59 35.91 43.07
CA PRO A 279 -39.75 35.45 43.83
C PRO A 279 -40.83 36.53 43.83
N ILE A 280 -42.09 36.12 43.71
CA ILE A 280 -43.24 36.99 44.00
C ILE A 280 -43.75 36.60 45.38
N GLN A 281 -43.64 37.54 46.32
CA GLN A 281 -44.40 37.60 47.56
C GLN A 281 -45.87 37.88 47.23
N ASP A 282 -46.77 37.04 47.74
CA ASP A 282 -47.90 37.39 48.63
C ASP A 282 -48.71 36.12 48.96
#